data_AF-A0AAD2CN94-F1
#
_entry.id   AF-A0AAD2CN94-F1
#
_cell.length_a   1.000
_cell.length_b   1.000
_cell.length_c   1.000
_cell.angle_alpha   90.00
_cell.angle_beta   90.00
_cell.angle_gamma   90.00
#
_symmetry.space_group_name_H-M   'P 1'
#
loop_
_entity.id
_entity.type
_entity.pdbx_description
1 polymer ?
#
loop_
_entity_poly.entity_id
_entity_poly.type
_entity_poly.pdbx_seq_one_letter_code
_entity_poly.pdbx_strand_id
1 'polypeptide(L)'
;MQFTQSRRIGLLDHVIMDSGCTNTTICNGELMHGLRHAEKELDIHTNVSSRVLNEAGFLGRFPPPVYYDEDGIANVLAMCKMIAVGCRITMDTDFDNAFIVHCDGNRKMQFVNRKGVYVLEQLGANVKPGISGSFL
;
A
#
# COMPACT_ATOMS: atom_id res chain seq x y z
N MET A 1 -0.66 36.00 8.96
CA MET A 1 -0.36 35.36 7.66
C MET A 1 -0.83 33.93 7.74
N GLN A 2 -1.90 33.58 7.03
CA GLN A 2 -2.33 32.20 6.89
C GLN A 2 -1.45 31.55 5.84
N PHE A 3 -0.60 30.61 6.24
CA PHE A 3 0.03 29.70 5.29
C PHE A 3 -1.05 28.76 4.80
N THR A 4 -1.59 29.02 3.61
CA THR A 4 -2.33 28.01 2.87
C THR A 4 -1.32 26.92 2.55
N GLN A 5 -1.33 25.82 3.31
CA GLN A 5 -0.63 24.61 2.86
C GLN A 5 -1.24 24.24 1.51
N SER A 6 -0.48 24.43 0.43
CA SER A 6 -0.78 23.80 -0.84
C SER A 6 -0.98 22.33 -0.54
N ARG A 7 -2.19 21.81 -0.74
CA ARG A 7 -2.49 20.37 -0.61
C ARG A 7 -1.54 19.65 -1.55
N ARG A 8 -0.44 19.12 -1.02
CA ARG A 8 0.56 18.39 -1.82
C ARG A 8 -0.19 17.22 -2.44
N ILE A 9 -0.29 17.19 -3.77
CA ILE A 9 -0.76 16.00 -4.48
C ILE A 9 0.41 15.02 -4.40
N GLY A 10 0.36 14.12 -3.43
CA GLY A 10 1.45 13.19 -3.11
C GLY A 10 0.94 11.78 -2.89
N LEU A 11 1.85 10.81 -2.90
CA LEU A 11 1.53 9.39 -2.69
C LEU A 11 1.32 9.03 -1.22
N LEU A 12 1.33 10.01 -0.32
CA LEU A 12 1.13 9.80 1.13
C LEU A 12 -0.29 9.33 1.46
N ASP A 13 -1.28 9.74 0.67
CA ASP A 13 -2.69 9.36 0.86
C ASP A 13 -3.09 8.12 0.05
N HIS A 14 -2.15 7.53 -0.72
CA HIS A 14 -2.41 6.42 -1.63
C HIS A 14 -1.48 5.25 -1.37
N VAL A 15 -1.98 4.03 -1.59
CA VAL A 15 -1.15 2.82 -1.60
C VAL A 15 -0.89 2.44 -3.04
N ILE A 16 0.37 2.44 -3.47
CA ILE A 16 0.77 2.01 -4.80
C ILE A 16 0.99 0.50 -4.83
N MET A 17 0.64 -0.15 -5.93
CA MET A 17 1.11 -1.52 -6.21
C MET A 17 2.41 -1.45 -6.98
N ASP A 18 3.46 -2.07 -6.45
CA ASP A 18 4.78 -2.07 -7.06
C ASP A 18 5.28 -3.52 -7.26
N SER A 19 5.61 -3.84 -8.51
CA SER A 19 6.19 -5.12 -8.91
C SER A 19 7.71 -5.18 -8.72
N GLY A 20 8.38 -4.03 -8.56
CA GLY A 20 9.82 -3.88 -8.44
C GLY A 20 10.34 -3.94 -7.01
N CYS A 21 9.46 -4.01 -6.00
CA CYS A 21 9.86 -4.07 -4.60
C CYS A 21 9.70 -5.47 -3.99
N THR A 22 10.56 -5.78 -3.02
CA THR A 22 10.59 -7.09 -2.35
C THR A 22 9.76 -7.13 -1.07
N ASN A 23 9.42 -5.96 -0.51
CA ASN A 23 8.66 -5.81 0.72
C ASN A 23 7.74 -4.60 0.66
N THR A 24 6.65 -4.66 1.42
CA THR A 24 5.68 -3.58 1.57
C THR A 24 6.18 -2.59 2.63
N THR A 25 6.18 -1.31 2.29
CA THR A 25 6.55 -0.20 3.18
C THR A 25 5.44 0.84 3.21
N ILE A 26 5.05 1.29 4.39
CA ILE A 26 3.99 2.29 4.59
C ILE A 26 4.58 3.45 5.38
N CYS A 27 4.39 4.67 4.89
CA CYS A 27 4.88 5.90 5.54
C CYS A 27 3.76 6.68 6.22
N ASN A 28 2.52 6.50 5.77
CA ASN A 28 1.37 7.10 6.43
C ASN A 28 0.95 6.26 7.64
N GLY A 29 1.31 6.74 8.84
CA GLY A 29 0.96 6.11 10.10
C GLY A 29 -0.55 5.97 10.34
N GLU A 30 -1.40 6.79 9.71
CA GLU A 30 -2.87 6.67 9.83
C GLU A 30 -3.42 5.40 9.16
N LEU A 31 -2.67 4.81 8.22
CA LEU A 31 -3.03 3.54 7.56
C LEU A 31 -2.60 2.31 8.39
N MET A 32 -1.78 2.52 9.42
CA MET A 32 -1.12 1.46 10.18
C MET A 32 -1.75 1.32 11.57
N HIS A 33 -1.76 0.08 12.07
CA HIS A 33 -2.10 -0.20 13.46
C HIS A 33 -1.17 -1.26 14.04
N GLY A 34 -1.04 -1.28 15.38
CA GLY A 34 -0.20 -2.25 16.08
C GLY A 34 1.29 -2.16 15.73
N LEU A 35 1.79 -0.94 15.51
CA LEU A 35 3.21 -0.67 15.29
C LEU A 35 4.04 -1.17 16.48
N ARG A 36 5.15 -1.83 16.15
CA ARG A 36 6.11 -2.41 17.09
C ARG A 36 7.45 -2.61 16.39
N HIS A 37 8.48 -2.91 17.18
CA HIS A 37 9.76 -3.34 16.63
C HIS A 37 9.59 -4.60 15.76
N ALA A 38 10.19 -4.59 14.58
CA ALA A 38 10.13 -5.67 13.62
C ALA A 38 10.93 -6.88 14.12
N GLU A 39 10.46 -8.10 13.82
CA GLU A 39 11.21 -9.33 14.13
C GLU A 39 12.53 -9.39 13.36
N LYS A 40 12.53 -8.83 12.15
CA LYS A 40 13.70 -8.68 11.29
C LYS A 40 13.70 -7.28 10.72
N GLU A 41 14.82 -6.59 10.87
CA GLU A 41 15.02 -5.30 10.22
C GLU A 41 15.05 -5.46 8.69
N LEU A 42 14.55 -4.45 8.00
CA LEU A 42 14.60 -4.38 6.54
C LEU A 42 15.62 -3.32 6.13
N ASP A 43 16.70 -3.75 5.49
CA ASP A 43 17.60 -2.86 4.79
C ASP A 43 17.00 -2.53 3.41
N ILE A 44 16.44 -1.33 3.29
CA ILE A 44 15.83 -0.86 2.05
C ILE A 44 16.85 -0.07 1.24
N HIS A 45 17.01 -0.46 -0.03
CA HIS A 45 17.84 0.23 -1.01
C HIS A 45 16.93 0.76 -2.12
N THR A 46 16.93 2.08 -2.28
CA THR A 46 16.20 2.77 -3.35
C THR A 46 17.19 3.51 -4.24
N ASN A 47 16.72 3.99 -5.39
CA ASN A 47 17.51 4.84 -6.28
C ASN A 47 17.95 6.18 -5.64
N VAL A 48 17.27 6.63 -4.58
CA VAL A 48 17.54 7.91 -3.91
C VAL A 48 18.35 7.73 -2.62
N SER A 49 18.14 6.62 -1.91
CA SER A 49 18.73 6.41 -0.58
C SER A 49 18.69 4.95 -0.15
N SER A 50 19.49 4.62 0.85
CA SER A 50 19.38 3.36 1.60
C SER A 50 19.17 3.66 3.08
N ARG A 51 18.35 2.86 3.75
CA ARG A 51 18.09 2.98 5.20
C ARG A 51 17.62 1.65 5.79
N VAL A 52 17.66 1.57 7.12
CA VAL A 52 17.19 0.40 7.85
C VAL A 52 15.84 0.72 8.49
N LEU A 53 14.84 -0.11 8.22
CA LEU A 53 13.52 -0.05 8.85
C LEU A 53 13.45 -1.10 9.95
N ASN A 54 13.15 -0.65 11.16
CA ASN A 54 13.10 -1.47 12.37
C ASN A 54 11.70 -1.53 12.99
N GLU A 55 10.70 -0.91 12.36
CA GLU A 55 9.30 -0.95 12.79
C GLU A 55 8.41 -1.66 11.78
N ALA A 56 7.45 -2.42 12.30
CA ALA A 56 6.43 -3.08 11.51
C ALA A 56 5.08 -3.03 12.22
N GLY A 57 4.00 -3.01 11.44
CA GLY A 57 2.64 -3.04 11.94
C GLY A 57 1.72 -3.71 10.95
N PHE A 58 0.43 -3.48 11.09
CA PHE A 58 -0.59 -4.07 10.23
C PHE A 58 -1.24 -2.98 9.37
N LEU A 59 -1.40 -3.29 8.09
CA LEU A 59 -2.11 -2.45 7.13
C LEU A 59 -3.51 -3.00 6.94
N GLY A 60 -4.50 -2.37 7.56
CA GLY A 60 -5.90 -2.79 7.46
C GLY A 60 -6.10 -4.26 7.87
N ARG A 61 -6.62 -5.08 6.93
CA ARG A 61 -6.80 -6.54 7.10
C ARG A 61 -5.74 -7.38 6.37
N PHE A 62 -4.66 -6.76 5.90
CA PHE A 62 -3.56 -7.48 5.27
C PHE A 62 -2.96 -8.48 6.26
N PRO A 63 -2.89 -9.80 5.95
CA PRO A 63 -2.54 -10.79 6.95
C PRO A 63 -1.12 -10.64 7.52
N PRO A 64 -0.07 -10.46 6.70
CA PRO A 64 1.28 -10.32 7.24
C PRO A 64 1.52 -8.86 7.68
N PRO A 65 2.32 -8.66 8.75
CA PRO A 65 2.83 -7.34 9.07
C PRO A 65 3.61 -6.72 7.91
N VAL A 66 3.60 -5.40 7.83
CA VAL A 66 4.32 -4.59 6.84
C VAL A 66 5.21 -3.59 7.53
N TYR A 67 6.28 -3.17 6.86
CA TYR A 67 7.25 -2.24 7.42
C TYR A 67 6.69 -0.83 7.45
N TYR A 68 6.97 -0.13 8.55
CA TYR A 68 6.71 1.29 8.68
C TYR A 68 7.98 2.08 8.35
N ASP A 69 7.82 3.15 7.60
CA ASP A 69 8.90 3.95 7.05
C ASP A 69 8.54 5.43 7.19
N GLU A 70 8.81 6.02 8.36
CA GLU A 70 8.42 7.41 8.68
C GLU A 70 9.01 8.45 7.72
N ASP A 71 10.19 8.17 7.16
CA ASP A 71 10.87 9.02 6.17
C ASP A 71 10.47 8.68 4.72
N GLY A 72 9.56 7.73 4.52
CA GLY A 72 9.06 7.33 3.23
C GLY A 72 8.22 8.43 2.55
N ILE A 73 8.29 8.46 1.22
CA ILE A 73 7.57 9.46 0.39
C ILE A 73 6.34 8.86 -0.34
N ALA A 74 6.11 7.55 -0.19
CA ALA A 74 4.99 6.82 -0.78
C ALA A 74 4.68 5.56 0.05
N ASN A 75 3.41 5.14 0.06
CA ASN A 75 3.02 3.84 0.62
C ASN A 75 3.06 2.80 -0.49
N VAL A 76 3.92 1.80 -0.35
CA VAL A 76 4.22 0.81 -1.38
C VAL A 76 3.75 -0.58 -0.94
N LEU A 77 2.81 -1.15 -1.67
CA LEU A 77 2.39 -2.54 -1.54
C LEU A 77 3.15 -3.41 -2.54
N ALA A 78 3.95 -4.34 -2.02
CA ALA A 78 4.71 -5.24 -2.85
C ALA A 78 3.83 -6.30 -3.50
N MET A 79 3.86 -6.36 -4.83
CA MET A 79 3.12 -7.34 -5.62
C MET A 79 3.49 -8.77 -5.21
N CYS A 80 4.77 -9.03 -4.94
CA CYS A 80 5.24 -10.35 -4.51
C CYS A 80 4.61 -10.79 -3.17
N LYS A 81 4.31 -9.86 -2.25
CA LYS A 81 3.66 -10.17 -0.97
C LYS A 81 2.18 -10.53 -1.17
N MET A 82 1.50 -9.88 -2.12
CA MET A 82 0.13 -10.23 -2.51
C MET A 82 0.04 -11.64 -3.10
N ILE A 83 1.00 -11.99 -3.96
CA ILE A 83 1.11 -13.34 -4.54
C ILE A 83 1.41 -14.37 -3.44
N ALA A 84 2.32 -14.05 -2.52
CA ALA A 84 2.70 -14.95 -1.43
C ALA A 84 1.54 -15.29 -0.48
N VAL A 85 0.56 -14.40 -0.32
CA VAL A 85 -0.67 -14.68 0.46
C VAL A 85 -1.79 -15.31 -0.36
N GLY A 86 -1.48 -15.79 -1.57
CA GLY A 86 -2.41 -16.54 -2.42
C GLY A 86 -3.28 -15.70 -3.35
N CYS A 87 -3.08 -14.38 -3.43
CA CYS A 87 -3.86 -13.57 -4.37
C CYS A 87 -3.34 -13.73 -5.81
N ARG A 88 -4.27 -13.80 -6.78
CA ARG A 88 -3.96 -13.73 -8.22
C ARG A 88 -4.07 -12.29 -8.69
N ILE A 89 -3.16 -11.84 -9.54
CA ILE A 89 -3.18 -10.48 -10.09
C ILE A 89 -3.34 -10.56 -11.61
N THR A 90 -4.27 -9.77 -12.15
CA THR A 90 -4.51 -9.66 -13.60
C THR A 90 -4.53 -8.21 -14.02
N MET A 91 -4.11 -7.94 -15.25
CA MET A 91 -4.20 -6.62 -15.87
C MET A 91 -4.48 -6.81 -17.35
N ASP A 92 -5.49 -6.11 -17.85
CA ASP A 92 -5.86 -6.10 -19.26
C ASP A 92 -6.19 -4.66 -19.64
N THR A 93 -5.23 -3.97 -20.26
CA THR A 93 -5.34 -2.54 -20.58
C THR A 93 -6.40 -2.22 -21.61
N ASP A 94 -6.85 -3.20 -22.40
CA ASP A 94 -7.90 -3.00 -23.41
C ASP A 94 -9.29 -2.99 -22.75
N PHE A 95 -9.42 -3.61 -21.57
CA PHE A 95 -10.68 -3.69 -20.82
C PHE A 95 -10.71 -2.72 -19.64
N ASP A 96 -9.71 -2.78 -18.77
CA ASP A 96 -9.59 -1.93 -17.57
C ASP A 96 -8.12 -1.64 -17.29
N ASN A 97 -7.74 -0.36 -17.34
CA ASN A 97 -6.37 0.08 -17.10
C ASN A 97 -6.06 0.12 -15.59
N ALA A 98 -6.05 -1.08 -14.99
CA ALA A 98 -5.88 -1.30 -13.57
C ALA A 98 -5.28 -2.70 -13.28
N PHE A 99 -4.55 -2.82 -12.17
CA PHE A 99 -4.30 -4.14 -11.59
C PHE A 99 -5.53 -4.59 -10.81
N ILE A 100 -6.05 -5.77 -11.15
CA ILE A 100 -7.11 -6.44 -10.39
C ILE A 100 -6.48 -7.53 -9.55
N VAL A 101 -6.55 -7.38 -8.23
CA VAL A 101 -6.07 -8.37 -7.27
C VAL A 101 -7.24 -9.19 -6.79
N HIS A 102 -7.24 -10.47 -7.14
CA HIS A 102 -8.24 -11.46 -6.75
C HIS A 102 -7.72 -12.19 -5.52
N CYS A 103 -8.35 -12.00 -4.37
CA CYS A 103 -8.02 -12.69 -3.12
C CYS A 103 -9.17 -13.63 -2.71
N ASP A 104 -8.93 -14.44 -1.67
CA ASP A 104 -9.90 -15.44 -1.21
C ASP A 104 -11.29 -14.86 -0.91
N GLY A 105 -12.31 -15.69 -1.18
CA GLY A 105 -13.70 -15.37 -0.88
C GLY A 105 -14.34 -14.34 -1.83
N ASN A 106 -13.96 -14.35 -3.12
CA ASN A 106 -14.42 -13.40 -4.15
C ASN A 106 -14.08 -11.92 -3.88
N ARG A 107 -13.18 -11.64 -2.93
CA ARG A 107 -12.73 -10.27 -2.65
C ARG A 107 -11.78 -9.81 -3.75
N LYS A 108 -11.99 -8.58 -4.20
CA LYS A 108 -11.15 -7.94 -5.22
C LYS A 108 -10.67 -6.59 -4.72
N MET A 109 -9.43 -6.24 -5.07
CA MET A 109 -8.92 -4.87 -4.98
C MET A 109 -8.57 -4.40 -6.38
N GLN A 110 -8.79 -3.11 -6.62
CA GLN A 110 -8.47 -2.47 -7.89
C GLN A 110 -7.44 -1.39 -7.65
N PHE A 111 -6.30 -1.50 -8.34
CA PHE A 111 -5.28 -0.46 -8.38
C PHE A 111 -5.38 0.24 -9.72
N VAL A 112 -5.98 1.43 -9.73
CA VAL A 112 -6.28 2.19 -10.94
C VAL A 112 -5.09 3.01 -11.40
N ASN A 113 -4.91 3.13 -12.72
CA ASN A 113 -3.89 4.00 -13.27
C ASN A 113 -4.19 5.48 -12.95
N ARG A 114 -3.21 6.16 -12.37
CA ARG A 114 -3.16 7.60 -12.16
C ARG A 114 -1.83 8.11 -12.71
N LYS A 115 -1.83 8.54 -13.97
CA LYS A 115 -0.65 9.08 -14.67
C LYS A 115 0.54 8.10 -14.67
N GLY A 116 0.27 6.82 -14.89
CA GLY A 116 1.30 5.76 -14.96
C GLY A 116 1.60 5.07 -13.63
N VAL A 117 1.04 5.53 -12.50
CA VAL A 117 1.15 4.88 -11.20
C VAL A 117 -0.17 4.20 -10.86
N TYR A 118 -0.13 2.94 -10.39
CA TYR A 118 -1.32 2.19 -10.03
C TYR A 118 -1.59 2.29 -8.54
N VAL A 119 -2.65 3.00 -8.17
CA VAL A 119 -3.01 3.30 -6.77
C VAL A 119 -4.28 2.56 -6.38
N LEU A 120 -4.33 2.05 -5.16
CA LEU A 120 -5.53 1.42 -4.62
C LEU A 120 -6.68 2.43 -4.62
N GLU A 121 -7.74 2.13 -5.36
CA GLU A 121 -8.98 2.90 -5.29
C GLU A 121 -9.81 2.38 -4.11
N GLN A 122 -10.20 3.27 -3.20
CA GLN A 122 -11.17 2.92 -2.17
C GLN A 122 -12.47 2.48 -2.86
N LEU A 123 -12.85 1.21 -2.69
CA LEU A 123 -14.21 0.75 -2.98
C LEU A 123 -15.16 1.41 -1.95
N GLY A 124 -15.58 2.65 -2.24
CA GLY A 124 -16.68 3.35 -1.57
C GLY A 124 -16.25 4.38 -0.52
N ALA A 125 -16.45 5.65 -0.84
CA ALA A 125 -16.21 6.84 -0.01
C ALA A 125 -17.16 6.99 1.22
N ASN A 126 -17.53 5.91 1.92
CA ASN A 126 -18.37 5.97 3.12
C ASN A 126 -18.17 4.76 4.06
N VAL A 127 -16.93 4.43 4.40
CA VAL A 127 -16.68 3.43 5.46
C VAL A 127 -16.23 4.15 6.73
N LYS A 128 -17.19 4.32 7.66
CA LYS A 128 -16.88 4.51 9.08
C LYS A 128 -16.05 3.32 9.57
N PRO A 129 -15.17 3.49 10.57
CA PRO A 129 -14.24 2.44 10.98
C PRO A 129 -15.04 1.19 11.41
N GLY A 130 -14.99 0.12 10.61
CA GLY A 130 -15.63 -1.16 10.96
C GLY A 130 -16.34 -1.98 9.87
N ILE A 131 -16.42 -1.57 8.59
CA ILE A 131 -17.23 -2.29 7.57
C ILE A 131 -16.31 -2.90 6.50
N SER A 132 -16.00 -4.20 6.55
CA SER A 132 -16.68 -5.28 5.82
C SER A 132 -16.69 -5.09 4.29
N GLY A 133 -15.57 -5.42 3.63
CA GLY A 133 -15.56 -5.64 2.19
C GLY A 133 -14.17 -5.62 1.56
N SER A 134 -13.27 -4.76 2.04
CA SER A 134 -11.90 -4.63 1.50
C SER A 134 -10.89 -5.49 2.25
N PHE A 135 -9.89 -5.98 1.53
CA PHE A 135 -8.74 -6.74 2.07
C PHE A 135 -7.71 -5.83 2.73
N LEU A 136 -7.79 -4.52 2.47
CA LEU A 136 -7.03 -3.42 3.05
C LEU A 136 -8.00 -2.45 3.70
#